data_AF-X6P4P5-F1
#
_entry.id   AF-X6P4P5-F1
#
_cell.length_a   1.000
_cell.length_b   1.000
_cell.length_c   1.000
_cell.angle_alpha   90.00
_cell.angle_beta   90.00
_cell.angle_gamma   90.00
#
_symmetry.space_group_name_H-M   'P 1'
#
loop_
_entity.id
_entity.type
_entity.pdbx_description
1 polymer ?
#
loop_
_entity_poly.entity_id
_entity_poly.type
_entity_poly.pdbx_seq_one_letter_code
_entity_poly.pdbx_strand_id
1 'polypeptide(L)'
;MILIGMEEEIKTNSKKEVFSVSSCFSKEWVSLTNKPQKLNTLICCLCDQIANNAMELHCNEHENADQAYLVGEECLQKYLKLNNEKCPVGQHDHCKFSKNKVARQQISELIVICPREYDLGHVQSNEGRENENGTNCELKNNCNYKGKIKEMKEHLNKSCQLISTKQNSPRIQSQLETMNSEIEKLQHMVKELQAQLQDKQIDYLKHEALKKEQQIIALTSDIQQLKNEMTQFKKQQIEHLAQYQIKLEEFVKRTNEEQIKQFNVNKQMDNLKLELTNNIQQLKTENGLHNIELKKQAEQLKQYQFKIDAHDNELKQHK
;
A
#
# COMPACT_ATOMS: atom_id res chain seq x y z
N MET A 1 -4.75 -10.01 15.83
CA MET A 1 -4.43 -9.24 17.05
C MET A 1 -4.02 -7.84 16.62
N ILE A 2 -4.94 -6.88 16.68
CA ILE A 2 -4.62 -5.46 16.56
C ILE A 2 -5.12 -4.83 17.85
N LEU A 3 -4.17 -4.54 18.73
CA LEU A 3 -4.30 -3.72 19.92
C LEU A 3 -3.99 -2.28 19.48
N ILE A 4 -4.98 -1.40 19.52
CA ILE A 4 -4.73 0.03 19.75
C ILE A 4 -5.79 0.46 20.75
N GLY A 5 -5.33 0.76 21.95
CA GLY A 5 -6.14 1.27 23.04
C GLY A 5 -5.95 2.76 23.24
N MET A 6 -6.79 3.26 24.13
CA MET A 6 -6.61 4.44 24.99
C MET A 6 -6.67 5.79 24.29
N GLU A 7 -7.88 6.37 24.24
CA GLU A 7 -8.03 7.82 24.32
C GLU A 7 -8.32 8.19 25.76
N GLU A 8 -7.32 8.83 26.37
CA GLU A 8 -7.33 9.36 27.72
C GLU A 8 -8.26 10.58 27.84
N GLU A 9 -8.91 10.66 29.01
CA GLU A 9 -9.78 11.72 29.46
C GLU A 9 -9.07 13.09 29.49
N ILE A 10 -9.52 14.05 28.66
CA ILE A 10 -9.21 15.47 28.89
C ILE A 10 -10.25 16.05 29.85
N LYS A 11 -9.94 15.95 31.14
CA LYS A 11 -10.64 16.67 32.20
C LYS A 11 -9.95 18.02 32.43
N THR A 12 -10.34 19.04 31.67
CA THR A 12 -9.95 20.43 31.97
C THR A 12 -11.17 21.23 32.41
N ASN A 13 -11.42 21.21 33.71
CA ASN A 13 -12.28 22.16 34.41
C ASN A 13 -11.59 23.54 34.41
N SER A 14 -11.78 24.33 33.34
CA SER A 14 -11.43 25.75 33.38
C SER A 14 -12.69 26.54 33.73
N LYS A 15 -12.79 26.93 35.00
CA LYS A 15 -13.61 28.09 35.38
C LYS A 15 -13.09 29.24 34.51
N LYS A 16 -13.93 29.77 33.61
CA LYS A 16 -13.65 30.99 32.85
C LYS A 16 -13.27 32.10 33.83
N GLU A 17 -11.97 32.36 33.96
CA GLU A 17 -11.49 33.63 34.47
C GLU A 17 -11.78 34.66 33.40
N VAL A 18 -12.65 35.62 33.72
CA VAL A 18 -13.08 36.70 32.79
C VAL A 18 -11.90 37.59 32.39
N PHE A 19 -10.76 37.48 33.09
CA PHE A 19 -9.51 38.14 32.74
C PHE A 19 -8.41 37.10 32.54
N SER A 20 -8.14 36.73 31.29
CA SER A 20 -7.02 35.82 30.99
C SER A 20 -5.71 36.60 31.10
N VAL A 21 -4.99 36.41 32.21
CA VAL A 21 -3.63 36.97 32.41
C VAL A 21 -2.60 36.34 31.45
N SER A 22 -3.03 35.43 30.58
CA SER A 22 -2.17 34.74 29.61
C SER A 22 -1.98 35.53 28.31
N SER A 23 -2.97 36.33 27.90
CA SER A 23 -2.94 37.08 26.63
C SER A 23 -2.23 38.43 26.77
N CYS A 24 -1.92 39.08 25.64
CA CYS A 24 -1.46 40.47 25.63
C CYS A 24 -2.46 41.40 26.33
N PHE A 25 -1.96 42.48 26.94
CA PHE A 25 -2.78 43.41 27.71
C PHE A 25 -3.40 44.47 26.81
N SER A 26 -4.68 44.80 27.05
CA SER A 26 -5.38 45.84 26.29
C SER A 26 -4.59 47.15 26.29
N LYS A 27 -4.27 47.66 25.10
CA LYS A 27 -3.56 48.92 24.89
C LYS A 27 -4.35 50.09 25.46
N GLU A 28 -5.66 50.09 25.30
CA GLU A 28 -6.56 51.11 25.84
C GLU A 28 -6.50 51.13 27.37
N TRP A 29 -6.65 49.97 27.99
CA TRP A 29 -6.57 49.80 29.44
C TRP A 29 -5.24 50.31 30.02
N VAL A 30 -4.11 49.91 29.41
CA VAL A 30 -2.78 50.35 29.85
C VAL A 30 -2.57 51.85 29.60
N SER A 31 -3.12 52.40 28.52
CA SER A 31 -2.96 53.82 28.15
C SER A 31 -3.65 54.78 29.12
N LEU A 32 -4.63 54.32 29.91
CA LEU A 32 -5.31 55.14 30.92
C LEU A 32 -4.36 55.74 31.96
N THR A 33 -3.21 55.11 32.19
CA THR A 33 -2.28 55.49 33.27
C THR A 33 -0.83 55.65 32.83
N ASN A 34 -0.51 55.44 31.55
CA ASN A 34 0.85 55.51 31.01
C ASN A 34 0.92 56.41 29.77
N LYS A 35 2.09 57.02 29.54
CA LYS A 35 2.32 57.88 28.37
C LYS A 35 2.45 57.04 27.08
N PRO A 36 1.76 57.39 25.97
CA PRO A 36 1.79 56.61 24.72
C PRO A 36 3.18 56.37 24.16
N GLN A 37 4.11 57.34 24.26
CA GLN A 37 5.47 57.21 23.72
C GLN A 37 6.23 56.02 24.34
N LYS A 38 5.98 55.71 25.62
CA LYS A 38 6.60 54.56 26.31
C LYS A 38 5.96 53.22 25.95
N LEU A 39 4.74 53.24 25.42
CA LEU A 39 3.99 52.03 25.12
C LEU A 39 4.26 51.52 23.71
N ASN A 40 4.57 52.40 22.75
CA ASN A 40 4.75 52.04 21.34
C ASN A 40 5.83 50.95 21.14
N THR A 41 6.90 50.96 21.93
CA THR A 41 7.98 49.96 21.87
C THR A 41 7.61 48.63 22.54
N LEU A 42 6.45 48.53 23.19
CA LEU A 42 5.98 47.38 23.95
C LEU A 42 4.78 46.69 23.28
N ILE A 43 4.43 47.10 22.06
CA ILE A 43 3.29 46.57 21.31
C ILE A 43 3.66 45.22 20.69
N CYS A 44 2.77 44.25 20.86
CA CYS A 44 2.80 42.98 20.17
C CYS A 44 2.44 43.17 18.70
N CYS A 45 3.35 42.85 17.77
CA CYS A 45 3.12 43.05 16.35
C CYS A 45 2.01 42.15 15.74
N LEU A 46 1.52 41.14 16.47
CA LEU A 46 0.46 40.23 16.01
C LEU A 46 -0.95 40.70 16.35
N CYS A 47 -1.15 41.36 17.50
CA CYS A 47 -2.49 41.73 17.98
C CYS A 47 -2.65 43.21 18.29
N ASP A 48 -1.59 44.02 18.09
CA ASP A 48 -1.56 45.47 18.36
C ASP A 48 -1.91 45.85 19.83
N GLN A 49 -1.76 44.89 20.74
CA GLN A 49 -1.93 45.08 22.18
C GLN A 49 -0.56 45.14 22.88
N ILE A 50 -0.50 45.52 24.17
CA ILE A 50 0.76 45.51 24.91
C ILE A 50 1.21 44.06 25.13
N ALA A 51 2.40 43.72 24.67
CA ALA A 51 2.90 42.35 24.69
C ALA A 51 2.94 41.82 26.14
N ASN A 52 2.33 40.67 26.38
CA ASN A 52 2.47 39.93 27.62
C ASN A 52 3.49 38.81 27.44
N ASN A 53 4.36 38.62 28.44
CA ASN A 53 5.50 37.71 28.34
C ASN A 53 6.30 37.94 27.05
N ALA A 54 6.66 39.20 26.79
CA ALA A 54 7.22 39.62 25.52
C ALA A 54 8.40 38.75 25.02
N MET A 55 8.34 38.40 23.74
CA MET A 55 9.33 37.68 22.97
C MET A 55 9.85 38.60 21.87
N GLU A 56 11.12 38.47 21.54
CA GLU A 56 11.75 39.21 20.44
C GLU A 56 12.11 38.26 19.31
N LEU A 57 11.79 38.67 18.08
CA LEU A 57 12.14 37.91 16.89
C LEU A 57 13.57 38.25 16.47
N HIS A 58 14.38 37.22 16.24
CA HIS A 58 15.75 37.30 15.74
C HIS A 58 15.84 36.55 14.41
N CYS A 59 15.77 37.28 13.31
CA CYS A 59 15.98 36.74 11.98
C CYS A 59 16.84 37.69 11.16
N ASN A 60 17.62 37.12 10.25
CA ASN A 60 18.63 37.86 9.47
C ASN A 60 17.95 38.87 8.53
N GLU A 61 16.73 38.54 8.11
CA GLU A 61 15.83 39.37 7.32
C GLU A 61 15.39 40.66 8.05
N HIS A 62 15.59 40.73 9.37
CA HIS A 62 15.22 41.87 10.22
C HIS A 62 16.41 42.42 11.04
N GLU A 63 17.65 42.03 10.72
CA GLU A 63 18.85 42.46 11.45
C GLU A 63 19.13 43.97 11.31
N ASN A 64 18.62 44.61 10.26
CA ASN A 64 18.76 46.05 9.98
C ASN A 64 17.55 46.90 10.38
N ALA A 65 16.57 46.34 11.11
CA ALA A 65 15.44 47.13 11.58
C ALA A 65 15.86 48.01 12.76
N ASP A 66 15.52 49.30 12.73
CA ASP A 66 15.81 50.25 13.81
C ASP A 66 15.18 49.87 15.17
N GLN A 67 14.21 48.93 15.17
CA GLN A 67 13.48 48.47 16.34
C GLN A 67 13.30 46.95 16.32
N ALA A 68 13.46 46.35 17.50
CA ALA A 68 13.17 44.94 17.73
C ALA A 68 11.67 44.64 17.58
N TYR A 69 11.33 43.59 16.83
CA TYR A 69 9.95 43.12 16.72
C TYR A 69 9.53 42.36 17.96
N LEU A 70 8.62 42.95 18.72
CA LEU A 70 8.10 42.39 19.96
C LEU A 70 6.78 41.63 19.72
N VAL A 71 6.66 40.45 20.31
CA VAL A 71 5.48 39.58 20.20
C VAL A 71 5.12 39.03 21.58
N GLY A 72 3.83 38.96 21.91
CA GLY A 72 3.39 38.22 23.10
C GLY A 72 3.61 36.71 22.93
N GLU A 73 4.07 36.03 23.98
CA GLU A 73 4.43 34.60 23.92
C GLU A 73 3.25 33.71 23.46
N GLU A 74 2.04 33.93 24.00
CA GLU A 74 0.85 33.18 23.60
C GLU A 74 0.42 33.49 22.15
N CYS A 75 0.53 34.76 21.73
CA CYS A 75 0.23 35.16 20.35
C CYS A 75 1.18 34.46 19.37
N LEU A 76 2.48 34.44 19.69
CA LEU A 76 3.48 33.76 18.88
C LEU A 76 3.22 32.25 18.79
N GLN A 77 2.93 31.59 19.92
CA GLN A 77 2.64 30.16 19.95
C GLN A 77 1.40 29.79 19.12
N LYS A 78 0.32 30.56 19.23
CA LYS A 78 -0.89 30.35 18.40
C LYS A 78 -0.59 30.56 16.92
N TYR A 79 0.16 31.60 16.60
CA TYR A 79 0.53 31.92 15.24
C TYR A 79 1.36 30.82 14.59
N LEU A 80 2.43 30.35 15.24
CA LEU A 80 3.33 29.32 14.70
C LEU A 80 2.59 28.01 14.43
N LYS A 81 1.67 27.60 15.32
CA LYS A 81 0.83 26.42 15.12
C LYS A 81 -0.06 26.50 13.88
N LEU A 82 -0.56 27.69 13.54
CA LEU A 82 -1.46 27.91 12.41
C LEU A 82 -0.72 28.16 11.09
N ASN A 83 0.54 28.59 11.14
CA ASN A 83 1.27 29.09 9.99
C ASN A 83 2.56 28.30 9.72
N ASN A 84 2.60 27.02 10.07
CA ASN A 84 3.73 26.12 9.80
C ASN A 84 5.08 26.68 10.27
N GLU A 85 5.11 27.25 11.47
CA GLU A 85 6.33 27.81 12.09
C GLU A 85 7.00 28.97 11.33
N LYS A 86 6.29 29.60 10.39
CA LYS A 86 6.80 30.76 9.65
C LYS A 86 6.89 32.02 10.49
N CYS A 87 7.79 32.92 10.09
CA CYS A 87 7.96 34.22 10.73
C CYS A 87 6.68 35.09 10.63
N PRO A 88 6.18 35.67 11.73
CA PRO A 88 5.04 36.58 11.73
C PRO A 88 5.16 37.82 10.83
N VAL A 89 6.38 38.34 10.66
CA VAL A 89 6.62 39.65 10.00
C VAL A 89 7.01 39.49 8.53
N GLY A 90 7.63 38.35 8.16
CA GLY A 90 8.18 38.15 6.81
C GLY A 90 7.85 36.83 6.13
N GLN A 91 7.08 35.92 6.77
CA GLN A 91 6.71 34.60 6.22
C GLN A 91 7.88 33.70 5.78
N HIS A 92 9.11 34.01 6.18
CA HIS A 92 10.28 33.19 5.91
C HIS A 92 10.42 32.08 6.95
N ASP A 93 11.20 31.06 6.59
CA ASP A 93 11.50 29.93 7.45
C ASP A 93 12.62 30.30 8.46
N HIS A 94 12.80 29.46 9.49
CA HIS A 94 13.90 29.54 10.47
C HIS A 94 13.98 30.84 11.30
N CYS A 95 12.86 31.46 11.62
CA CYS A 95 12.83 32.58 12.58
C CYS A 95 13.20 32.09 13.98
N LYS A 96 14.28 32.63 14.55
CA LYS A 96 14.60 32.42 15.97
C LYS A 96 13.86 33.46 16.81
N PHE A 97 13.55 33.12 18.05
CA PHE A 97 12.95 34.05 18.99
C PHE A 97 13.50 33.82 20.39
N SER A 98 13.60 34.89 21.17
CA SER A 98 14.12 34.82 22.53
C SER A 98 13.27 35.63 23.50
N LYS A 99 13.41 35.36 24.80
CA LYS A 99 12.72 36.12 25.84
C LYS A 99 13.38 37.48 25.99
N ASN A 100 12.69 38.55 25.60
CA ASN A 100 13.19 39.90 25.81
C ASN A 100 13.00 40.31 27.28
N LYS A 101 14.06 40.14 28.08
CA LYS A 101 14.04 40.43 29.52
C LYS A 101 13.78 41.92 29.81
N VAL A 102 14.30 42.82 28.98
CA VAL A 102 14.16 44.27 29.16
C VAL A 102 12.71 44.69 28.93
N ALA A 103 12.11 44.28 27.82
CA ALA A 103 10.71 44.56 27.51
C ALA A 103 9.77 43.94 28.56
N ARG A 104 10.00 42.68 28.95
CA ARG A 104 9.24 42.02 30.03
C ARG A 104 9.31 42.82 31.34
N GLN A 105 10.49 43.31 31.70
CA GLN A 105 10.67 44.15 32.89
C GLN A 105 9.93 45.50 32.74
N GLN A 106 10.05 46.18 31.60
CA GLN A 106 9.36 47.44 31.34
C GLN A 106 7.83 47.28 31.43
N ILE A 107 7.28 46.24 30.80
CA ILE A 107 5.84 45.89 30.86
C ILE A 107 5.41 45.61 32.30
N SER A 108 6.21 44.85 33.06
CA SER A 108 5.91 44.50 34.45
C SER A 108 5.82 45.72 35.38
N GLU A 109 6.52 46.81 35.04
CA GLU A 109 6.56 48.05 35.80
C GLU A 109 5.51 49.08 35.36
N LEU A 110 4.76 48.82 34.28
CA LEU A 110 3.66 49.68 33.87
C LEU A 110 2.60 49.75 34.98
N ILE A 111 2.13 50.96 35.25
CA ILE A 111 1.04 51.18 36.20
C ILE A 111 -0.27 50.89 35.49
N VAL A 112 -1.23 50.28 36.16
CA VAL A 112 -2.56 49.99 35.61
C VAL A 112 -3.60 50.09 36.72
N ILE A 113 -4.86 50.31 36.33
CA ILE A 113 -6.01 50.18 37.22
C ILE A 113 -6.50 48.73 37.26
N CYS A 114 -7.39 48.39 38.21
CA CYS A 114 -7.97 47.05 38.25
C CYS A 114 -8.68 46.72 36.92
N PRO A 115 -8.38 45.58 36.26
CA PRO A 115 -9.06 45.23 35.03
C PRO A 115 -10.54 44.94 35.24
N ARG A 116 -10.94 44.42 36.40
CA ARG A 116 -12.36 44.24 36.73
C ARG A 116 -13.11 45.57 36.84
N GLU A 117 -12.43 46.62 37.31
CA GLU A 117 -13.00 47.98 37.33
C GLU A 117 -13.09 48.55 35.92
N TYR A 118 -12.05 48.37 35.10
CA TYR A 118 -12.05 48.75 33.69
C TYR A 118 -13.22 48.13 32.91
N ASP A 119 -13.42 46.82 33.07
CA ASP A 119 -14.50 46.08 32.39
C ASP A 119 -15.88 46.59 32.82
N LEU A 120 -16.08 46.88 34.11
CA LEU A 120 -17.35 47.42 34.63
C LEU A 120 -17.65 48.83 34.11
N GLY A 121 -16.63 49.69 34.02
CA GLY A 121 -16.78 51.05 33.49
C GLY A 121 -17.20 51.05 32.02
N HIS A 122 -16.74 50.07 31.23
CA HIS A 122 -17.05 49.96 29.81
C HIS A 122 -18.48 49.47 29.52
N VAL A 123 -19.04 48.63 30.40
CA VAL A 123 -20.41 48.10 30.27
C VAL A 123 -21.45 49.20 30.52
N GLN A 124 -21.21 50.08 31.51
CA GLN A 124 -22.17 51.14 31.88
C GLN A 124 -22.25 52.29 30.85
N SER A 125 -21.21 52.53 30.05
CA SER A 125 -21.20 53.60 29.04
C SER A 125 -21.84 53.22 27.70
N ASN A 126 -22.05 51.92 27.42
CA ASN A 126 -22.65 51.45 26.17
C ASN A 126 -24.16 51.12 26.28
N GLU A 127 -24.70 51.03 27.49
CA GLU A 127 -26.14 50.89 27.71
C GLU A 127 -26.78 52.27 27.83
N GLY A 128 -27.12 52.84 26.68
CA GLY A 128 -28.09 53.93 26.59
C GLY A 128 -29.38 53.52 27.30
N ARG A 129 -29.75 54.31 28.32
CA ARG A 129 -31.09 54.52 28.89
C ARG A 129 -32.17 53.54 28.42
N GLU A 130 -32.62 52.68 29.33
CA GLU A 130 -34.03 52.46 29.72
C GLU A 130 -34.13 51.17 30.53
N ASN A 131 -34.25 51.31 31.85
CA ASN A 131 -35.36 50.73 32.62
C ASN A 131 -35.21 51.03 34.11
N GLU A 132 -36.10 51.89 34.57
CA GLU A 132 -36.51 51.97 35.96
C GLU A 132 -37.24 50.67 36.30
N ASN A 133 -36.66 49.83 37.17
CA ASN A 133 -37.36 49.22 38.30
C ASN A 133 -36.48 48.20 39.03
N GLY A 134 -36.17 48.53 40.28
CA GLY A 134 -36.05 47.55 41.36
C GLY A 134 -34.83 46.64 41.30
N THR A 135 -33.67 47.14 41.72
CA THR A 135 -33.01 46.73 42.98
C THR A 135 -31.89 47.72 43.19
N ASN A 136 -32.03 48.56 44.22
CA ASN A 136 -30.96 49.40 44.73
C ASN A 136 -29.88 48.49 45.36
N CYS A 137 -29.08 47.86 44.53
CA CYS A 137 -27.76 47.39 44.92
C CYS A 137 -26.77 48.45 44.44
N GLU A 138 -26.65 49.52 45.22
CA GLU A 138 -25.38 50.25 45.37
C GLU A 138 -24.30 49.25 45.82
N LEU A 139 -23.84 48.40 44.90
CA LEU A 139 -22.56 47.73 45.04
C LEU A 139 -21.51 48.80 44.79
N LYS A 140 -21.29 49.58 45.84
CA LYS A 140 -20.17 50.51 46.07
C LYS A 140 -18.84 49.77 46.14
N ASN A 141 -18.70 48.65 45.43
CA ASN A 141 -17.48 47.86 45.36
C ASN A 141 -16.61 48.48 44.26
N ASN A 142 -16.25 49.75 44.42
CA ASN A 142 -15.21 50.33 43.59
C ASN A 142 -13.87 49.69 43.98
N CYS A 143 -13.14 49.19 42.98
CA CYS A 143 -11.82 48.67 43.22
C CYS A 143 -10.80 49.76 42.91
N ASN A 144 -10.39 50.54 43.91
CA ASN A 144 -9.45 51.65 43.71
C ASN A 144 -7.99 51.20 43.51
N TYR A 145 -7.76 49.99 43.02
CA TYR A 145 -6.41 49.47 42.81
C TYR A 145 -5.75 50.18 41.64
N LYS A 146 -4.60 50.80 41.92
CA LYS A 146 -3.70 51.35 40.92
C LYS A 146 -2.27 50.94 41.28
N GLY A 147 -1.68 50.06 40.48
CA GLY A 147 -0.40 49.43 40.81
C GLY A 147 0.30 48.84 39.59
N LYS A 148 1.42 48.17 39.80
CA LYS A 148 2.22 47.59 38.71
C LYS A 148 1.56 46.33 38.16
N ILE A 149 1.66 46.08 36.85
CA ILE A 149 1.13 44.87 36.20
C ILE A 149 1.58 43.59 36.91
N LYS A 150 2.85 43.49 37.35
CA LYS A 150 3.37 42.30 38.03
C LYS A 150 2.66 41.95 39.36
N GLU A 151 2.07 42.94 40.02
CA GLU A 151 1.32 42.78 41.28
C GLU A 151 -0.16 42.47 41.05
N MET A 152 -0.64 42.56 39.80
CA MET A 152 -2.04 42.43 39.44
C MET A 152 -2.61 41.06 39.80
N LYS A 153 -1.86 39.98 39.57
CA LYS A 153 -2.32 38.62 39.86
C LYS A 153 -2.62 38.43 41.36
N GLU A 154 -1.75 38.97 42.21
CA GLU A 154 -1.95 38.92 43.66
C GLU A 154 -3.19 39.72 44.06
N HIS A 155 -3.36 40.92 43.50
CA HIS A 155 -4.54 41.73 43.71
C HIS A 155 -5.83 41.00 43.32
N LEU A 156 -5.92 40.45 42.10
CA LEU A 156 -7.12 39.76 41.60
C LEU A 156 -7.48 38.53 42.43
N ASN A 157 -6.48 37.85 43.01
CA ASN A 157 -6.68 36.63 43.78
C ASN A 157 -7.02 36.88 45.24
N LYS A 158 -6.45 37.91 45.87
CA LYS A 158 -6.52 38.07 47.33
C LYS A 158 -7.21 39.32 47.82
N SER A 159 -7.27 40.39 47.02
CA SER A 159 -7.64 41.72 47.53
C SER A 159 -8.69 42.44 46.68
N CYS A 160 -8.94 41.97 45.46
CA CYS A 160 -9.93 42.58 44.58
C CYS A 160 -11.34 42.26 45.06
N GLN A 161 -12.03 43.25 45.62
CA GLN A 161 -13.40 43.13 46.15
C GLN A 161 -14.46 42.91 45.05
N LEU A 162 -14.09 43.14 43.79
CA LEU A 162 -14.87 42.78 42.60
C LEU A 162 -14.77 41.28 42.28
N ILE A 163 -14.65 40.40 43.28
CA ILE A 163 -14.67 38.95 43.05
C ILE A 163 -15.93 38.65 42.27
N SER A 164 -15.78 37.99 41.12
CA SER A 164 -16.87 37.50 40.26
C SER A 164 -17.69 36.47 41.04
N THR A 165 -18.49 36.91 42.00
CA THR A 165 -19.57 36.13 42.59
C THR A 165 -20.51 35.86 41.45
N LYS A 166 -20.38 34.67 40.85
CA LYS A 166 -21.44 34.05 40.07
C LYS A 166 -22.70 34.14 40.92
N GLN A 167 -23.57 35.10 40.63
CA GLN A 167 -24.92 35.06 41.12
C GLN A 167 -25.59 33.89 40.39
N ASN A 168 -25.59 32.72 41.02
CA ASN A 168 -26.42 31.61 40.60
C ASN A 168 -27.88 32.01 40.89
N SER A 169 -28.49 32.73 39.95
CA SER A 169 -29.93 32.93 39.96
C SER A 169 -30.61 31.55 39.93
N PRO A 170 -31.64 31.29 40.77
CA PRO A 170 -32.41 30.03 40.74
C PRO A 170 -32.93 29.67 39.34
N ARG A 171 -33.13 30.67 38.48
CA ARG A 171 -33.55 30.51 37.08
C ARG A 171 -32.50 29.82 36.22
N ILE A 172 -31.20 30.05 36.47
CA ILE A 172 -30.11 29.41 35.72
C ILE A 172 -29.96 27.95 36.17
N GLN A 173 -30.16 27.68 37.47
CA GLN A 173 -30.10 26.34 38.03
C GLN A 173 -31.18 25.42 37.42
N SER A 174 -32.43 25.88 37.36
CA SER A 174 -33.53 25.10 36.79
C SER A 174 -33.40 24.88 35.27
N GLN A 175 -32.86 25.86 34.55
CA GLN A 175 -32.52 25.70 33.14
C GLN A 175 -31.41 24.66 32.93
N LEU A 176 -30.39 24.63 33.80
CA LEU A 176 -29.31 23.66 33.73
C LEU A 176 -29.80 22.23 33.99
N GLU A 177 -30.69 22.04 34.97
CA GLU A 177 -31.30 20.73 35.25
C GLU A 177 -32.15 20.23 34.08
N THR A 178 -32.90 21.13 33.44
CA THR A 178 -33.70 20.81 32.25
C THR A 178 -32.80 20.39 31.08
N MET A 179 -31.75 21.15 30.80
CA MET A 179 -30.77 20.82 29.75
C MET A 179 -30.08 19.48 30.02
N ASN A 180 -29.72 19.19 31.28
CA ASN A 180 -29.11 17.91 31.63
C ASN A 180 -30.07 16.73 31.36
N SER A 181 -31.36 16.87 31.71
CA SER A 181 -32.36 15.84 31.40
C SER A 181 -32.54 15.62 29.89
N GLU A 182 -32.50 16.68 29.09
CA GLU A 182 -32.54 16.57 27.63
C GLU A 182 -31.29 15.89 27.05
N ILE A 183 -30.11 16.21 27.59
CA ILE A 183 -28.85 15.57 27.20
C ILE A 183 -28.91 14.06 27.48
N GLU A 184 -29.41 13.64 28.64
CA GLU A 184 -29.56 12.22 28.97
C GLU A 184 -30.49 11.49 27.99
N LYS A 185 -31.61 12.11 27.62
CA LYS A 185 -32.53 11.56 26.62
C LYS A 185 -31.87 11.41 25.24
N LEU A 186 -31.15 12.44 24.81
CA LEU A 186 -30.42 12.41 23.54
C LEU A 186 -29.34 11.33 23.55
N GLN A 187 -28.60 11.18 24.64
CA GLN A 187 -27.62 10.11 24.80
C GLN A 187 -28.25 8.71 24.70
N HIS A 188 -29.44 8.50 25.29
CA HIS A 188 -30.16 7.24 25.16
C HIS A 188 -30.56 6.96 23.71
N MET A 189 -31.16 7.93 23.01
CA MET A 189 -31.55 7.77 21.60
C MET A 189 -30.35 7.51 20.69
N VAL A 190 -29.21 8.17 20.92
CA VAL A 190 -27.97 7.92 20.17
C VAL A 190 -27.51 6.48 20.35
N LYS A 191 -27.52 5.95 21.58
CA LYS A 191 -27.14 4.55 21.85
C LYS A 191 -28.09 3.57 21.15
N GLU A 192 -29.39 3.85 21.16
CA GLU A 192 -30.38 3.00 20.50
C GLU A 192 -30.20 2.99 18.97
N LEU A 193 -30.00 4.15 18.36
CA LEU A 193 -29.73 4.26 16.92
C LEU A 193 -28.41 3.59 16.54
N GLN A 194 -27.38 3.69 17.38
CA GLN A 194 -26.11 3.00 17.18
C GLN A 194 -26.29 1.47 17.19
N ALA A 195 -27.05 0.93 18.14
CA ALA A 195 -27.35 -0.50 18.21
C ALA A 195 -28.11 -0.97 16.96
N GLN A 196 -29.15 -0.24 16.52
CA GLN A 196 -29.90 -0.57 15.31
C GLN A 196 -29.03 -0.53 14.05
N LEU A 197 -28.08 0.40 13.97
CA LEU A 197 -27.15 0.49 12.83
C LEU A 197 -26.19 -0.70 12.81
N GLN A 198 -25.68 -1.10 13.98
CA GLN A 198 -24.81 -2.28 14.12
C GLN A 198 -25.54 -3.56 13.74
N ASP A 199 -26.78 -3.76 14.17
CA ASP A 199 -27.58 -4.95 13.81
C ASP A 199 -27.78 -5.06 12.30
N LYS A 200 -28.14 -3.95 11.64
CA LYS A 200 -28.29 -3.93 10.17
C LYS A 200 -26.99 -4.23 9.43
N GLN A 201 -25.85 -3.72 9.92
CA GLN A 201 -24.54 -4.03 9.35
C GLN A 201 -24.20 -5.52 9.51
N ILE A 202 -24.49 -6.09 10.68
CA ILE A 202 -24.27 -7.52 10.96
C ILE A 202 -25.13 -8.38 10.03
N ASP A 203 -26.41 -8.04 9.86
CA ASP A 203 -27.32 -8.81 9.00
C ASP A 203 -26.91 -8.75 7.52
N TYR A 204 -26.48 -7.56 7.04
CA TYR A 204 -25.93 -7.42 5.71
C TYR A 204 -24.70 -8.31 5.51
N LEU A 205 -23.75 -8.26 6.44
CA LEU A 205 -22.52 -9.06 6.38
C LEU A 205 -22.82 -10.57 6.46
N LYS A 206 -23.78 -10.99 7.28
CA LYS A 206 -24.23 -12.40 7.34
C LYS A 206 -24.81 -12.86 6.01
N HIS A 207 -25.67 -12.04 5.39
CA HIS A 207 -26.26 -12.37 4.09
C HIS A 207 -25.19 -12.44 2.98
N GLU A 208 -24.25 -11.49 2.97
CA GLU A 208 -23.14 -11.50 2.01
C GLU A 208 -22.22 -12.72 2.21
N ALA A 209 -21.92 -13.08 3.47
CA ALA A 209 -21.15 -14.28 3.80
C ALA A 209 -21.85 -15.55 3.31
N LEU A 210 -23.17 -15.68 3.51
CA LEU A 210 -23.96 -16.82 3.04
C LEU A 210 -23.93 -16.94 1.50
N LYS A 211 -24.04 -15.81 0.79
CA LYS A 211 -23.95 -15.78 -0.68
C LYS A 211 -22.57 -16.24 -1.16
N LYS A 212 -21.50 -15.81 -0.50
CA LYS A 212 -20.13 -16.24 -0.83
C LYS A 212 -19.93 -17.73 -0.53
N GLU A 213 -20.47 -18.24 0.57
CA GLU A 213 -20.43 -19.67 0.90
C GLU A 213 -21.09 -20.53 -0.19
N GLN A 214 -22.26 -20.12 -0.68
CA GLN A 214 -22.94 -20.79 -1.79
C GLN A 214 -22.11 -20.80 -3.08
N GLN A 215 -21.40 -19.71 -3.38
CA GLN A 215 -20.50 -19.64 -4.53
C GLN A 215 -19.29 -20.57 -4.36
N ILE A 216 -18.72 -20.66 -3.16
CA ILE A 216 -17.62 -21.58 -2.85
C ILE A 216 -18.06 -23.03 -3.04
N ILE A 217 -19.26 -23.39 -2.56
CA ILE A 217 -19.81 -24.75 -2.74
C ILE A 217 -19.98 -25.08 -4.24
N ALA A 218 -20.54 -24.16 -5.03
CA ALA A 218 -20.71 -24.36 -6.47
C ALA A 218 -19.36 -24.55 -7.19
N LEU A 219 -18.40 -23.65 -6.96
CA LEU A 219 -17.06 -23.75 -7.55
C LEU A 219 -16.32 -25.02 -7.13
N THR A 220 -16.50 -25.46 -5.89
CA THR A 220 -15.90 -26.70 -5.38
C THR A 220 -16.45 -27.92 -6.12
N SER A 221 -17.76 -27.94 -6.38
CA SER A 221 -18.41 -28.99 -7.19
C SER A 221 -17.85 -29.03 -8.62
N ASP A 222 -17.72 -27.88 -9.27
CA ASP A 222 -17.19 -27.77 -10.64
C ASP A 222 -15.74 -28.26 -10.73
N ILE A 223 -14.89 -27.87 -9.76
CA ILE A 223 -13.50 -28.35 -9.67
C ILE A 223 -13.45 -29.87 -9.52
N GLN A 224 -14.33 -30.45 -8.70
CA GLN A 224 -14.38 -31.89 -8.49
C GLN A 224 -14.84 -32.63 -9.75
N GLN A 225 -15.80 -32.08 -10.50
CA GLN A 225 -16.22 -32.60 -11.79
C GLN A 225 -15.06 -32.59 -12.80
N LEU A 226 -14.39 -31.45 -12.98
CA LEU A 226 -13.25 -31.33 -13.90
C LEU A 226 -12.11 -32.30 -13.55
N LYS A 227 -11.87 -32.54 -12.25
CA LYS A 227 -10.89 -33.51 -11.78
C LYS A 227 -11.24 -34.95 -12.20
N ASN A 228 -12.53 -35.30 -12.15
CA ASN A 228 -13.02 -36.60 -12.60
C ASN A 228 -12.87 -36.76 -14.13
N GLU A 229 -13.29 -35.75 -14.89
CA GLU A 229 -13.14 -35.72 -16.35
C GLU A 229 -11.68 -35.85 -16.79
N MET A 230 -10.78 -35.11 -16.15
CA MET A 230 -9.33 -35.21 -16.42
C MET A 230 -8.78 -36.60 -16.09
N THR A 231 -9.27 -37.24 -15.03
CA THR A 231 -8.85 -38.61 -14.67
C THR A 231 -9.34 -39.62 -15.71
N GLN A 232 -10.56 -39.48 -16.18
CA GLN A 232 -11.12 -40.31 -17.25
C GLN A 232 -10.35 -40.13 -18.56
N PHE A 233 -10.04 -38.89 -18.94
CA PHE A 233 -9.27 -38.60 -20.15
C PHE A 233 -7.85 -39.19 -20.09
N LYS A 234 -7.18 -39.08 -18.94
CA LYS A 234 -5.87 -39.74 -18.72
C LYS A 234 -5.94 -41.25 -18.89
N LYS A 235 -6.99 -41.89 -18.35
CA LYS A 235 -7.23 -43.32 -18.52
C LYS A 235 -7.39 -43.71 -19.99
N GLN A 236 -8.21 -42.95 -20.74
CA GLN A 236 -8.39 -43.17 -22.18
C GLN A 236 -7.09 -43.01 -22.97
N GLN A 237 -6.24 -42.03 -22.64
CA GLN A 237 -4.93 -41.89 -23.28
C GLN A 237 -4.02 -43.09 -23.02
N ILE A 238 -3.98 -43.59 -21.78
CA ILE A 238 -3.17 -44.77 -21.42
C ILE A 238 -3.66 -46.00 -22.21
N GLU A 239 -4.96 -46.21 -22.31
CA GLU A 239 -5.54 -47.31 -23.10
C GLU A 239 -5.18 -47.20 -24.59
N HIS A 240 -5.24 -45.99 -25.15
CA HIS A 240 -4.88 -45.75 -26.54
C HIS A 240 -3.38 -45.99 -26.80
N LEU A 241 -2.51 -45.52 -25.92
CA LEU A 241 -1.06 -45.76 -26.00
C LEU A 241 -0.74 -47.26 -25.92
N ALA A 242 -1.41 -48.00 -25.03
CA ALA A 242 -1.26 -49.45 -24.95
C ALA A 242 -1.68 -50.15 -26.25
N GLN A 243 -2.78 -49.72 -26.88
CA GLN A 243 -3.20 -50.25 -28.18
C GLN A 243 -2.20 -49.96 -29.30
N TYR A 244 -1.60 -48.77 -29.33
CA TYR A 244 -0.55 -48.45 -30.29
C TYR A 244 0.69 -49.31 -30.08
N GLN A 245 1.08 -49.53 -28.84
CA GLN A 245 2.21 -50.38 -28.51
C GLN A 245 2.00 -51.80 -29.02
N ILE A 246 0.82 -52.39 -28.80
CA ILE A 246 0.47 -53.73 -29.32
C ILE A 246 0.55 -53.77 -30.85
N LYS A 247 -0.04 -52.78 -31.53
CA LYS A 247 0.00 -52.71 -33.01
C LYS A 247 1.43 -52.59 -33.55
N LEU A 248 2.30 -51.84 -32.85
CA LEU A 248 3.70 -51.68 -33.21
C LEU A 248 4.48 -52.99 -33.03
N GLU A 249 4.26 -53.68 -31.91
CA GLU A 249 4.86 -54.99 -31.64
C GLU A 249 4.44 -56.04 -32.69
N GLU A 250 3.17 -56.08 -33.08
CA GLU A 250 2.68 -56.93 -34.17
C GLU A 250 3.30 -56.57 -35.52
N PHE A 251 3.43 -55.28 -35.82
CA PHE A 251 4.07 -54.82 -37.06
C PHE A 251 5.53 -55.27 -37.12
N VAL A 252 6.30 -55.03 -36.06
CA VAL A 252 7.70 -55.47 -35.95
C VAL A 252 7.81 -56.99 -36.11
N LYS A 253 6.93 -57.76 -35.48
CA LYS A 253 6.91 -59.22 -35.62
C LYS A 253 6.68 -59.65 -37.07
N ARG A 254 5.70 -59.07 -37.77
CA ARG A 254 5.43 -59.37 -39.19
C ARG A 254 6.63 -59.04 -40.08
N THR A 255 7.24 -57.87 -39.90
CA THR A 255 8.43 -57.46 -40.67
C THR A 255 9.59 -58.41 -40.45
N ASN A 256 9.84 -58.84 -39.21
CA ASN A 256 10.90 -59.81 -38.91
C ASN A 256 10.63 -61.17 -39.57
N GLU A 257 9.38 -61.67 -39.54
CA GLU A 257 9.00 -62.91 -40.21
C GLU A 257 9.20 -62.83 -41.74
N GLU A 258 8.84 -61.70 -42.36
CA GLU A 258 9.07 -61.45 -43.79
C GLU A 258 10.56 -61.40 -44.14
N GLN A 259 11.37 -60.71 -43.33
CA GLN A 259 12.83 -60.66 -43.52
C GLN A 259 13.47 -62.06 -43.40
N ILE A 260 13.04 -62.88 -42.44
CA ILE A 260 13.51 -64.27 -42.29
C ILE A 260 13.13 -65.10 -43.53
N LYS A 261 11.89 -64.98 -44.02
CA LYS A 261 11.45 -65.66 -45.25
C LYS A 261 12.31 -65.24 -46.45
N GLN A 262 12.52 -63.95 -46.63
CA GLN A 262 13.33 -63.41 -47.73
C GLN A 262 14.79 -63.88 -47.65
N PHE A 263 15.37 -63.90 -46.45
CA PHE A 263 16.71 -64.44 -46.21
C PHE A 263 16.81 -65.92 -46.61
N ASN A 264 15.82 -66.74 -46.25
CA ASN A 264 15.78 -68.15 -46.61
C ASN A 264 15.66 -68.37 -48.12
N VAL A 265 14.82 -67.58 -48.81
CA VAL A 265 14.71 -67.63 -50.29
C VAL A 265 16.04 -67.26 -50.94
N ASN A 266 16.71 -66.20 -50.47
CA ASN A 266 18.01 -65.80 -50.99
C ASN A 266 19.05 -66.91 -50.81
N LYS A 267 19.09 -67.55 -49.63
CA LYS A 267 19.99 -68.67 -49.37
C LYS A 267 19.72 -69.87 -50.29
N GLN A 268 18.46 -70.20 -50.55
CA GLN A 268 18.09 -71.25 -51.51
C GLN A 268 18.54 -70.90 -52.94
N MET A 269 18.35 -69.65 -53.35
CA MET A 269 18.77 -69.17 -54.66
C MET A 269 20.29 -69.23 -54.82
N ASP A 270 21.07 -68.88 -53.79
CA ASP A 270 22.53 -68.97 -53.81
C ASP A 270 23.01 -70.43 -53.92
N ASN A 271 22.35 -71.36 -53.20
CA ASN A 271 22.63 -72.79 -53.33
C ASN A 271 22.36 -73.31 -54.76
N LEU A 272 21.21 -72.94 -55.36
CA LEU A 272 20.87 -73.31 -56.74
C LEU A 272 21.86 -72.73 -57.76
N LYS A 273 22.30 -71.47 -57.56
CA LYS A 273 23.33 -70.86 -58.41
C LYS A 273 24.65 -71.62 -58.33
N LEU A 274 25.05 -72.06 -57.14
CA LEU A 274 26.26 -72.85 -56.94
C LEU A 274 26.17 -74.21 -57.65
N GLU A 275 25.04 -74.91 -57.50
CA GLU A 275 24.79 -76.19 -58.17
C GLU A 275 24.81 -76.04 -59.69
N LEU A 276 24.13 -75.02 -60.23
CA LEU A 276 24.14 -74.73 -61.67
C LEU A 276 25.55 -74.43 -62.17
N THR A 277 26.35 -73.67 -61.40
CA THR A 277 27.74 -73.35 -61.75
C THR A 277 28.59 -74.61 -61.82
N ASN A 278 28.44 -75.51 -60.83
CA ASN A 278 29.13 -76.80 -60.81
C ASN A 278 28.74 -77.68 -62.00
N ASN A 279 27.45 -77.78 -62.32
CA ASN A 279 26.94 -78.54 -63.46
C ASN A 279 27.47 -78.00 -64.80
N ILE A 280 27.49 -76.67 -64.98
CA ILE A 280 28.08 -76.03 -66.17
C ILE A 280 29.57 -76.38 -66.29
N GLN A 281 30.30 -76.38 -65.17
CA GLN A 281 31.73 -76.68 -65.16
C GLN A 281 32.01 -78.16 -65.45
N GLN A 282 31.18 -79.06 -64.92
CA GLN A 282 31.23 -80.49 -65.25
C GLN A 282 30.98 -80.73 -66.74
N LEU A 283 29.90 -80.18 -67.30
CA LEU A 283 29.58 -80.31 -68.73
C LEU A 283 30.69 -79.75 -69.63
N LYS A 284 31.32 -78.62 -69.26
CA LYS A 284 32.49 -78.09 -69.97
C LYS A 284 33.65 -79.08 -69.97
N THR A 285 33.88 -79.75 -68.85
CA THR A 285 34.95 -80.76 -68.70
C THR A 285 34.66 -81.99 -69.55
N GLU A 286 33.43 -82.51 -69.48
CA GLU A 286 32.97 -83.66 -70.28
C GLU A 286 33.04 -83.38 -71.79
N ASN A 287 32.56 -82.20 -72.23
CA ASN A 287 32.68 -81.77 -73.64
C ASN A 287 34.16 -81.59 -74.05
N GLY A 288 35.01 -81.10 -73.15
CA GLY A 288 36.45 -81.00 -73.39
C GLY A 288 37.07 -82.38 -73.65
N LEU A 289 36.75 -83.37 -72.80
CA LEU A 289 37.19 -84.76 -72.95
C LEU A 289 36.66 -85.39 -74.24
N HIS A 290 35.37 -85.21 -74.53
CA HIS A 290 34.75 -85.73 -75.76
C HIS A 290 35.40 -85.14 -77.02
N ASN A 291 35.70 -83.84 -77.02
CA ASN A 291 36.42 -83.19 -78.12
C ASN A 291 37.86 -83.73 -78.29
N ILE A 292 38.55 -84.04 -77.19
CA ILE A 292 39.88 -84.70 -77.26
C ILE A 292 39.75 -86.09 -77.89
N GLU A 293 38.72 -86.85 -77.52
CA GLU A 293 38.48 -88.19 -78.07
C GLU A 293 38.14 -88.15 -79.57
N LEU A 294 37.27 -87.23 -79.99
CA LEU A 294 36.97 -86.99 -81.41
C LEU A 294 38.22 -86.63 -82.21
N LYS A 295 39.12 -85.79 -81.66
CA LYS A 295 40.40 -85.48 -82.29
C LYS A 295 41.28 -86.72 -82.47
N LYS A 296 41.39 -87.58 -81.44
CA LYS A 296 42.13 -88.85 -81.54
C LYS A 296 41.56 -89.77 -82.62
N GLN A 297 40.23 -89.92 -82.66
CA GLN A 297 39.56 -90.72 -83.69
C GLN A 297 39.81 -90.17 -85.10
N ALA A 298 39.74 -88.85 -85.27
CA ALA A 298 40.05 -88.20 -86.54
C ALA A 298 41.52 -88.42 -86.97
N GLU A 299 42.47 -88.39 -86.04
CA GLU A 299 43.88 -88.71 -86.30
C GLU A 299 44.08 -90.17 -86.70
N GLN A 300 43.42 -91.11 -86.03
CA GLN A 300 43.45 -92.52 -86.41
C GLN A 300 42.88 -92.75 -87.81
N LEU A 301 41.76 -92.11 -88.15
CA LEU A 301 41.18 -92.17 -89.50
C LEU A 301 42.13 -91.64 -90.56
N LYS A 302 42.85 -90.54 -90.28
CA LYS A 302 43.91 -90.04 -91.18
C LYS A 302 45.03 -91.05 -91.38
N GLN A 303 45.44 -91.76 -90.32
CA GLN A 303 46.45 -92.82 -90.43
C GLN A 303 45.96 -94.00 -91.27
N TYR A 304 44.68 -94.41 -91.11
CA TYR A 304 44.08 -95.46 -91.96
C TYR A 304 43.99 -95.03 -93.42
N GLN A 305 43.56 -93.80 -93.70
CA GLN A 305 43.52 -93.27 -95.07
C GLN A 305 44.91 -93.31 -95.72
N PHE A 306 45.95 -92.87 -94.98
CA PHE A 306 47.32 -92.92 -95.47
C PHE A 306 47.78 -94.34 -95.84
N LYS A 307 47.38 -95.36 -95.05
CA LYS A 307 47.67 -96.77 -95.37
C LYS A 307 46.94 -97.26 -96.62
N ILE A 308 45.68 -96.86 -96.81
CA ILE A 308 44.90 -97.19 -98.00
C ILE A 308 45.54 -96.57 -99.25
N ASP A 309 45.87 -95.28 -99.19
CA ASP A 309 46.51 -94.55 -100.30
C ASP A 309 47.88 -95.16 -100.67
N ALA A 310 48.64 -95.64 -99.68
CA ALA A 310 49.91 -96.36 -99.91
C ALA A 310 49.69 -97.70 -100.62
N HIS A 311 48.71 -98.51 -100.18
CA HIS A 311 48.37 -99.79 -100.79
C HIS A 311 47.84 -99.62 -102.24
N ASP A 312 47.02 -98.59 -102.50
CA ASP A 312 46.55 -98.27 -103.85
C ASP A 312 47.69 -97.84 -104.79
N ASN A 313 48.72 -97.16 -104.27
CA ASN A 313 49.93 -96.85 -105.04
C ASN A 313 50.76 -98.09 -105.36
N GLU A 314 50.87 -99.05 -104.43
CA GLU A 314 51.53 -100.36 -104.68
C GLU A 314 50.79 -101.16 -105.77
N LEU A 315 49.46 -101.18 -105.75
CA LEU A 315 48.63 -101.83 -106.78
C LEU A 315 48.79 -101.21 -108.18
N LYS A 316 49.09 -99.91 -108.27
CA LYS A 316 49.37 -99.22 -109.53
C LYS A 316 50.77 -99.50 -110.08
N GLN A 317 51.73 -99.93 -109.26
CA GLN A 317 53.07 -100.32 -109.70
C GLN A 317 53.14 -101.77 -110.23
N HIS A 318 52.10 -102.58 -110.00
CA HIS A 318 51.98 -103.97 -110.46
C HIS A 318 51.05 -104.16 -111.69
N LYS A 319 50.73 -103.07 -112.39
CA LYS A 319 50.09 -103.08 -113.72
C LYS A 319 51.01 -102.41 -114.73
#